data_AF-A0A173Y5B2-F1
#
_entry.id   AF-A0A173Y5B2-F1
#
_cell.length_a   1.000
_cell.length_b   1.000
_cell.length_c   1.000
_cell.angle_alpha   90.00
_cell.angle_beta   90.00
_cell.angle_gamma   90.00
#
_symmetry.space_group_name_H-M   'P 1'
#
loop_
_entity.id
_entity.type
_entity.pdbx_description
1 polymer ?
#
loop_
_entity_poly.entity_id
_entity_poly.type
_entity_poly.pdbx_seq_one_letter_code
_entity_poly.pdbx_strand_id
1 'polypeptide(L)'
;MELRPYQRECIETIKAQAPGAYLAQMATGLGKTVTFANIPRHGERMLILSHREELVEQPRKYFDCTYGIERASSRSHGEEVVSASVQSLVRRLDRFRPDDFRLIICDEAHHAAARTYRAIFDYFRPEKLIGFTATPNRGDKVRLDTVFQDIIFQRDLRWGIQNGYLCDIHCRRVNIGFDLSAVHTRHGDYAPGELDEAMEGTADAIAQAYREMAVGATLIFAVSVHQAEEIARRISGAVVVTANTKDRASIIQAFTAGEIPCIVNCMVFTEGTDIPRVETVIVARPTQSETLYAQMVGRGLRLYPGKERLELIDCVGITGRASLCTAPSLLGIDMEAVPAKKLEEIEGMLFELPDRIMAAIDAPESWIKNVELVDLWAQEQKYQLHDVNWFKMPDGSLVCRLRGREYISIPCPDTLGMVMFENGKRMKMQEALDSAYRHLVHDYQDCKYLWDLGAVRRWGQGPATQKQLEIIHRRCKGFDATGLTKGAASQILNRLFSEPTKGKGRRRA
;
A
#
# COMPACT_ATOMS: atom_id res chain seq x y z
N MET A 1 5.32 29.49 -11.42
CA MET A 1 5.36 28.06 -11.84
C MET A 1 3.96 27.69 -12.32
N GLU A 2 3.81 27.07 -13.48
CA GLU A 2 2.47 26.74 -14.00
C GLU A 2 1.89 25.51 -13.28
N LEU A 3 0.67 25.63 -12.77
CA LEU A 3 -0.02 24.54 -12.06
C LEU A 3 -0.59 23.53 -13.04
N ARG A 4 -0.42 22.24 -12.74
CA ARG A 4 -1.06 21.16 -13.47
C ARG A 4 -2.59 21.20 -13.26
N PRO A 5 -3.41 20.69 -14.21
CA PRO A 5 -4.86 20.74 -14.12
C PRO A 5 -5.43 20.22 -12.79
N TYR A 6 -4.96 19.06 -12.31
CA TYR A 6 -5.42 18.48 -11.04
C TYR A 6 -5.02 19.29 -9.80
N GLN A 7 -3.92 20.06 -9.86
CA GLN A 7 -3.52 20.93 -8.77
C GLN A 7 -4.46 22.13 -8.69
N ARG A 8 -4.86 22.69 -9.85
CA ARG A 8 -5.89 23.74 -9.91
C ARG A 8 -7.24 23.22 -9.42
N GLU A 9 -7.63 22.03 -9.86
CA GLU A 9 -8.86 21.36 -9.40
C GLU A 9 -8.88 21.20 -7.86
N CYS A 10 -7.78 20.75 -7.26
CA CYS A 10 -7.63 20.63 -5.82
C CYS A 10 -7.81 21.99 -5.11
N ILE A 11 -7.14 23.03 -5.61
CA ILE A 11 -7.23 24.39 -5.04
C ILE A 11 -8.65 24.94 -5.14
N GLU A 12 -9.31 24.82 -6.30
CA GLU A 12 -10.68 25.30 -6.47
C GLU A 12 -11.67 24.50 -5.60
N THR A 13 -11.45 23.19 -5.44
CA THR A 13 -12.26 22.36 -4.54
C THR A 13 -12.12 22.82 -3.08
N ILE A 14 -10.89 23.08 -2.62
CA ILE A 14 -10.63 23.63 -1.27
C ILE A 14 -11.29 25.00 -1.09
N LYS A 15 -11.26 25.85 -2.12
CA LYS A 15 -11.86 27.20 -2.08
C LYS A 15 -13.38 27.14 -1.98
N ALA A 16 -14.02 26.24 -2.71
CA ALA A 16 -15.47 26.07 -2.72
C ALA A 16 -16.04 25.52 -1.39
N GLN A 17 -15.22 24.87 -0.55
CA GLN A 17 -15.67 24.40 0.75
C GLN A 17 -16.00 25.54 1.71
N ALA A 18 -17.00 25.31 2.56
CA ALA A 18 -17.31 26.16 3.71
C ALA A 18 -16.16 26.11 4.74
N PRO A 19 -16.12 27.01 5.74
CA PRO A 19 -15.19 26.91 6.86
C PRO A 19 -15.25 25.53 7.52
N GLY A 20 -14.09 24.92 7.79
CA GLY A 20 -14.03 23.55 8.29
C GLY A 20 -12.67 22.88 8.15
N ALA A 21 -12.62 21.60 8.52
CA ALA A 21 -11.41 20.78 8.44
C ALA A 21 -11.59 19.69 7.39
N TYR A 22 -10.72 19.65 6.38
CA TYR A 22 -10.85 18.75 5.23
C TYR A 22 -9.52 18.06 4.89
N LEU A 23 -9.62 16.90 4.25
CA LEU A 23 -8.47 16.13 3.81
C LEU A 23 -8.37 16.12 2.27
N ALA A 24 -7.16 16.36 1.76
CA ALA A 24 -6.80 16.18 0.36
C ALA A 24 -5.78 15.04 0.25
N GLN A 25 -6.18 13.94 -0.39
CA GLN A 25 -5.29 12.84 -0.71
C GLN A 25 -4.55 13.11 -2.01
N MET A 26 -3.22 13.14 -1.94
CA MET A 26 -2.33 13.31 -3.08
C MET A 26 -1.10 12.43 -2.93
N ALA A 27 -0.89 11.52 -3.87
CA ALA A 27 0.28 10.65 -3.88
C ALA A 27 1.61 11.42 -3.91
N THR A 28 2.64 10.82 -3.33
CA THR A 28 4.02 11.32 -3.41
C THR A 28 4.43 11.46 -4.87
N GLY A 29 5.00 12.62 -5.23
CA GLY A 29 5.36 12.94 -6.60
C GLY A 29 4.34 13.81 -7.35
N LEU A 30 3.09 13.92 -6.88
CA LEU A 30 2.06 14.79 -7.46
C LEU A 30 2.15 16.27 -7.02
N GLY A 31 3.25 16.65 -6.35
CA GLY A 31 3.53 18.05 -6.02
C GLY A 31 2.63 18.66 -4.95
N LYS A 32 2.35 17.93 -3.85
CA LYS A 32 1.63 18.40 -2.66
C LYS A 32 2.03 19.83 -2.23
N THR A 33 3.34 20.06 -2.07
CA THR A 33 3.91 21.35 -1.67
C THR A 33 3.60 22.48 -2.64
N VAL A 34 3.65 22.20 -3.94
CA VAL A 34 3.29 23.19 -4.98
C VAL A 34 1.80 23.51 -4.89
N THR A 35 0.95 22.51 -4.68
CA THR A 35 -0.51 22.70 -4.55
C THR A 35 -0.87 23.58 -3.37
N PHE A 36 -0.41 23.25 -2.15
CA PHE A 36 -0.80 24.04 -0.98
C PHE A 36 -0.17 25.44 -0.95
N ALA A 37 1.02 25.62 -1.55
CA ALA A 37 1.66 26.93 -1.64
C ALA A 37 0.90 27.91 -2.54
N ASN A 38 0.05 27.40 -3.44
CA ASN A 38 -0.77 28.20 -4.33
C ASN A 38 -2.23 28.32 -3.86
N ILE A 39 -2.57 27.86 -2.64
CA ILE A 39 -3.89 28.12 -2.06
C ILE A 39 -4.01 29.62 -1.74
N PRO A 40 -5.06 30.31 -2.21
CA PRO A 40 -5.27 31.72 -1.92
C PRO A 40 -5.43 31.98 -0.42
N ARG A 41 -4.74 33.01 0.06
CA ARG A 41 -4.72 33.41 1.47
C ARG A 41 -5.65 34.59 1.79
N HIS A 42 -6.13 35.30 0.76
CA HIS A 42 -7.02 36.46 0.90
C HIS A 42 -6.53 37.55 1.89
N GLY A 43 -5.22 37.72 2.03
CA GLY A 43 -4.60 38.67 2.97
C GLY A 43 -4.46 38.17 4.40
N GLU A 44 -4.85 36.92 4.67
CA GLU A 44 -4.73 36.27 5.97
C GLU A 44 -3.41 35.50 6.09
N ARG A 45 -2.96 35.23 7.33
CA ARG A 45 -1.74 34.45 7.54
C ARG A 45 -2.02 32.95 7.45
N MET A 46 -1.06 32.23 6.92
CA MET A 46 -1.06 30.78 6.76
C MET A 46 -0.07 30.13 7.71
N LEU A 47 -0.48 29.03 8.35
CA LEU A 47 0.41 28.15 9.10
C LEU A 47 0.59 26.83 8.36
N ILE A 48 1.83 26.39 8.17
CA ILE A 48 2.17 25.09 7.61
C ILE A 48 2.77 24.24 8.74
N LEU A 49 2.15 23.10 9.01
CA LEU A 49 2.61 22.15 10.02
C LEU A 49 3.33 20.99 9.35
N SER A 50 4.56 20.76 9.78
CA SER A 50 5.40 19.64 9.35
C SER A 50 5.79 18.79 10.56
N HIS A 51 5.84 17.46 10.39
CA HIS A 51 6.24 16.57 11.47
C HIS A 51 7.76 16.62 11.74
N ARG A 52 8.57 16.77 10.69
CA ARG A 52 10.03 16.79 10.75
C ARG A 52 10.60 18.20 10.62
N GLU A 53 11.66 18.50 11.37
CA GLU A 53 12.27 19.84 11.38
C GLU A 53 12.94 20.20 10.05
N GLU A 54 13.49 19.21 9.34
CA GLU A 54 14.17 19.39 8.05
C GLU A 54 13.20 19.77 6.92
N LEU A 55 11.91 19.50 7.09
CA LEU A 55 10.88 19.82 6.10
C LEU A 55 10.34 21.24 6.24
N VAL A 56 10.59 21.92 7.36
CA VAL A 56 10.00 23.23 7.67
C VAL A 56 10.47 24.30 6.69
N GLU A 57 11.73 24.22 6.24
CA GLU A 57 12.32 25.23 5.35
C GLU A 57 11.98 25.01 3.87
N GLN A 58 11.68 23.77 3.47
CA GLN A 58 11.54 23.42 2.06
C GLN A 58 10.41 24.13 1.31
N PRO A 59 9.23 24.38 1.92
CA PRO A 59 8.15 25.08 1.22
C PRO A 59 8.52 26.52 0.85
N ARG A 60 9.50 27.15 1.53
CA ARG A 60 9.88 28.55 1.34
C ARG A 60 10.06 28.95 -0.12
N LYS A 61 10.69 28.09 -0.93
CA LYS A 61 10.96 28.37 -2.36
C LYS A 61 9.71 28.49 -3.24
N TYR A 62 8.54 28.09 -2.74
CA TYR A 62 7.26 28.14 -3.45
C TYR A 62 6.41 29.34 -3.08
N PHE A 63 6.84 30.16 -2.11
CA PHE A 63 6.11 31.34 -1.65
C PHE A 63 6.82 32.62 -2.05
N ASP A 64 6.08 33.55 -2.63
CA ASP A 64 6.54 34.90 -2.98
C ASP A 64 5.96 35.93 -2.00
N CYS A 65 6.33 35.81 -0.72
CA CYS A 65 5.82 36.64 0.37
C CYS A 65 6.75 36.57 1.60
N THR A 66 6.40 37.28 2.67
CA THR A 66 7.11 37.11 3.96
C THR A 66 6.90 35.69 4.49
N TYR A 67 8.01 35.00 4.77
CA TYR A 67 8.01 33.59 5.18
C TYR A 67 8.86 33.39 6.45
N GLY A 68 8.21 32.95 7.52
CA GLY A 68 8.80 32.66 8.83
C GLY A 68 8.97 31.16 9.06
N ILE A 69 9.98 30.81 9.86
CA ILE A 69 10.28 29.42 10.27
C ILE A 69 10.19 29.33 11.79
N GLU A 70 9.36 28.42 12.30
CA GLU A 70 9.21 28.15 13.73
C GLU A 70 9.67 26.71 14.05
N ARG A 71 10.90 26.57 14.56
CA ARG A 71 11.50 25.28 14.96
C ARG A 71 12.36 25.43 16.21
N ALA A 72 13.03 24.38 16.67
CA ALA A 72 13.83 24.45 17.91
C ALA A 72 14.81 25.64 17.91
N SER A 73 15.55 25.83 16.81
CA SER A 73 16.60 26.85 16.64
C SER A 73 16.14 28.17 16.01
N SER A 74 14.87 28.32 15.62
CA SER A 74 14.40 29.51 14.87
C SER A 74 13.00 29.93 15.31
N ARG A 75 12.72 31.23 15.15
CA ARG A 75 11.45 31.84 15.56
C ARG A 75 10.90 32.70 14.41
N SER A 76 9.59 32.65 14.25
CA SER A 76 8.83 33.53 13.39
C SER A 76 8.49 34.84 14.11
N HIS A 77 8.29 35.90 13.32
CA HIS A 77 8.13 37.29 13.75
C HIS A 77 6.92 37.98 13.08
N GLY A 78 5.87 37.23 12.76
CA GLY A 78 4.61 37.79 12.24
C GLY A 78 4.47 37.73 10.72
N GLU A 79 5.25 36.89 10.05
CA GLU A 79 5.21 36.69 8.61
C GLU A 79 3.85 36.18 8.12
N GLU A 80 3.56 36.44 6.85
CA GLU A 80 2.33 36.02 6.16
C GLU A 80 2.22 34.49 6.12
N VAL A 81 3.33 33.80 5.90
CA VAL A 81 3.41 32.33 5.99
C VAL A 81 4.36 31.97 7.11
N VAL A 82 3.89 31.14 8.03
CA VAL A 82 4.73 30.52 9.04
C VAL A 82 4.75 29.03 8.79
N SER A 83 5.93 28.47 8.57
CA SER A 83 6.12 27.02 8.56
C SER A 83 6.72 26.59 9.89
N ALA A 84 6.13 25.58 10.52
CA ALA A 84 6.45 25.20 11.88
C ALA A 84 6.62 23.69 12.05
N SER A 85 7.59 23.28 12.88
CA SER A 85 7.62 21.91 13.39
C SER A 85 6.59 21.75 14.51
N VAL A 86 5.78 20.69 14.45
CA VAL A 86 4.71 20.44 15.41
C VAL A 86 5.22 20.38 16.85
N GLN A 87 6.39 19.75 17.05
CA GLN A 87 7.01 19.62 18.37
C GLN A 87 7.45 20.96 18.97
N SER A 88 7.89 21.90 18.14
CA SER A 88 8.30 23.23 18.59
C SER A 88 7.10 24.13 18.81
N LEU A 89 6.13 24.11 17.90
CA LEU A 89 4.97 24.99 17.95
C LEU A 89 4.10 24.73 19.17
N VAL A 90 3.84 23.46 19.50
CA VAL A 90 2.98 23.10 20.64
C VAL A 90 3.52 23.63 21.99
N ARG A 91 4.83 23.88 22.10
CA ARG A 91 5.49 24.44 23.29
C ARG A 91 5.53 25.97 23.30
N ARG A 92 5.03 26.62 22.25
CA ARG A 92 5.16 28.06 21.99
C ARG A 92 3.84 28.70 21.55
N LEU A 93 2.71 28.02 21.80
CA LEU A 93 1.38 28.47 21.37
C LEU A 93 1.04 29.85 21.94
N ASP A 94 1.46 30.13 23.17
CA ASP A 94 1.31 31.40 23.88
C ASP A 94 1.91 32.62 23.16
N ARG A 95 2.84 32.40 22.22
CA ARG A 95 3.43 33.46 21.38
C ARG A 95 2.53 33.91 20.23
N PHE A 96 1.51 33.13 19.90
CA PHE A 96 0.60 33.38 18.79
C PHE A 96 -0.79 33.64 19.32
N ARG A 97 -1.57 34.49 18.65
CA ARG A 97 -2.99 34.65 18.99
C ARG A 97 -3.79 33.48 18.39
N PRO A 98 -4.88 33.04 19.03
CA PRO A 98 -5.75 31.99 18.48
C PRO A 98 -6.25 32.28 17.05
N ASP A 99 -6.42 33.55 16.70
CA ASP A 99 -6.93 33.99 15.38
C ASP A 99 -5.80 34.41 14.42
N ASP A 100 -4.52 34.17 14.76
CA ASP A 100 -3.38 34.58 13.92
C ASP A 100 -3.37 33.89 12.56
N PHE A 101 -3.84 32.65 12.49
CA PHE A 101 -3.81 31.83 11.27
C PHE A 101 -5.21 31.40 10.89
N ARG A 102 -5.67 31.88 9.73
CA ARG A 102 -7.02 31.55 9.22
C ARG A 102 -7.00 30.38 8.24
N LEU A 103 -5.83 30.06 7.70
CA LEU A 103 -5.56 28.84 6.94
C LEU A 103 -4.43 28.05 7.60
N ILE A 104 -4.73 26.81 8.00
CA ILE A 104 -3.72 25.87 8.50
C ILE A 104 -3.58 24.72 7.50
N ILE A 105 -2.37 24.48 7.05
CA ILE A 105 -1.98 23.34 6.23
C ILE A 105 -1.29 22.32 7.14
N CYS A 106 -1.78 21.08 7.14
CA CYS A 106 -1.15 19.96 7.83
C CYS A 106 -0.57 19.01 6.79
N ASP A 107 0.74 19.04 6.56
CA ASP A 107 1.39 18.00 5.74
C ASP A 107 1.55 16.71 6.56
N GLU A 108 1.53 15.58 5.85
CA GLU A 108 1.48 14.24 6.44
C GLU A 108 0.35 14.11 7.48
N ALA A 109 -0.85 14.51 7.06
CA ALA A 109 -2.06 14.58 7.88
C ALA A 109 -2.49 13.25 8.53
N HIS A 110 -1.89 12.12 8.14
CA HIS A 110 -2.07 10.84 8.84
C HIS A 110 -1.55 10.86 10.30
N HIS A 111 -0.74 11.86 10.68
CA HIS A 111 -0.33 12.12 12.06
C HIS A 111 -1.30 13.01 12.87
N ALA A 112 -2.29 13.63 12.22
CA ALA A 112 -3.14 14.69 12.80
C ALA A 112 -3.90 14.26 14.07
N ALA A 113 -4.20 12.97 14.25
CA ALA A 113 -4.88 12.47 15.43
C ALA A 113 -4.01 12.43 16.72
N ALA A 114 -2.69 12.61 16.60
CA ALA A 114 -1.79 12.64 17.73
C ALA A 114 -2.10 13.82 18.68
N ARG A 115 -1.85 13.63 19.98
CA ARG A 115 -2.16 14.64 21.02
C ARG A 115 -1.48 15.99 20.75
N THR A 116 -0.27 15.97 20.19
CA THR A 116 0.49 17.18 19.86
C THR A 116 -0.16 18.00 18.74
N TYR A 117 -0.69 17.34 17.71
CA TYR A 117 -1.43 17.99 16.63
C TYR A 117 -2.76 18.54 17.14
N ARG A 118 -3.51 17.74 17.91
CA ARG A 118 -4.77 18.19 18.51
C ARG A 118 -4.61 19.43 19.38
N ALA A 119 -3.57 19.48 20.22
CA ALA A 119 -3.30 20.68 21.03
C ALA A 119 -3.10 21.96 20.19
N ILE A 120 -2.54 21.85 18.97
CA ILE A 120 -2.40 22.98 18.04
C ILE A 120 -3.75 23.33 17.42
N PHE A 121 -4.50 22.33 16.96
CA PHE A 121 -5.82 22.53 16.33
C PHE A 121 -6.88 23.07 17.31
N ASP A 122 -6.80 22.68 18.58
CA ASP A 122 -7.69 23.16 19.64
C ASP A 122 -7.36 24.60 20.08
N TYR A 123 -6.10 25.03 19.88
CA TYR A 123 -5.64 26.38 20.24
C TYR A 123 -6.01 27.41 19.18
N PHE A 124 -5.73 27.12 17.91
CA PHE A 124 -6.02 28.04 16.81
C PHE A 124 -7.47 27.94 16.33
N ARG A 125 -7.99 29.03 15.77
CA ARG A 125 -9.34 29.11 15.22
C ARG A 125 -9.30 29.36 13.70
N PRO A 126 -8.78 28.41 12.91
CA PRO A 126 -8.70 28.59 11.48
C PRO A 126 -10.09 28.63 10.84
N GLU A 127 -10.23 29.40 9.76
CA GLU A 127 -11.36 29.24 8.86
C GLU A 127 -11.30 27.90 8.14
N LYS A 128 -10.10 27.51 7.69
CA LYS A 128 -9.86 26.23 7.02
C LYS A 128 -8.63 25.51 7.57
N LEU A 129 -8.80 24.26 7.96
CA LEU A 129 -7.72 23.32 8.25
C LEU A 129 -7.67 22.28 7.13
N ILE A 130 -6.60 22.30 6.32
CA ILE A 130 -6.45 21.40 5.18
C ILE A 130 -5.32 20.42 5.46
N GLY A 131 -5.65 19.14 5.58
CA GLY A 131 -4.68 18.06 5.66
C GLY A 131 -4.27 17.58 4.27
N PHE A 132 -2.97 17.38 4.04
CA PHE A 132 -2.45 16.70 2.86
C PHE A 132 -1.80 15.37 3.27
N THR A 133 -2.13 14.29 2.58
CA THR A 133 -1.53 12.96 2.82
C THR A 133 -1.51 12.13 1.55
N ALA A 134 -0.55 11.22 1.39
CA ALA A 134 -0.58 10.22 0.33
C ALA A 134 -1.51 9.04 0.69
N THR A 135 -1.60 8.73 1.98
CA THR A 135 -2.29 7.57 2.54
C THR A 135 -3.25 8.01 3.64
N PRO A 136 -4.55 8.17 3.36
CA PRO A 136 -5.54 8.54 4.36
C PRO A 136 -5.93 7.36 5.26
N ASN A 137 -5.84 6.13 4.75
CA ASN A 137 -6.11 4.91 5.51
C ASN A 137 -4.83 4.49 6.23
N ARG A 138 -4.82 4.66 7.56
CA ARG A 138 -3.73 4.22 8.43
C ARG A 138 -4.04 2.80 8.92
N GLY A 139 -3.07 1.88 8.89
CA GLY A 139 -3.20 0.55 9.50
C GLY A 139 -3.50 0.58 11.01
N ASP A 140 -3.16 1.69 11.67
CA ASP A 140 -3.26 1.87 13.13
C ASP A 140 -4.66 2.25 13.66
N LYS A 141 -5.77 1.97 12.96
CA LYS A 141 -7.17 2.13 13.45
C LYS A 141 -7.58 3.49 14.06
N VAL A 142 -6.71 4.50 14.13
CA VAL A 142 -7.04 5.85 14.62
C VAL A 142 -7.66 6.61 13.46
N ARG A 143 -8.94 6.90 13.60
CA ARG A 143 -9.75 7.47 12.53
C ARG A 143 -9.43 8.98 12.40
N LEU A 144 -9.02 9.37 11.20
CA LEU A 144 -8.81 10.79 10.83
C LEU A 144 -10.12 11.60 10.85
N ASP A 145 -11.27 10.92 10.91
CA ASP A 145 -12.60 11.51 11.13
C ASP A 145 -12.71 12.34 12.42
N THR A 146 -11.80 12.08 13.39
CA THR A 146 -11.71 12.86 14.63
C THR A 146 -11.17 14.28 14.42
N VAL A 147 -10.54 14.54 13.28
CA VAL A 147 -9.92 15.84 12.96
C VAL A 147 -10.49 16.42 11.67
N PHE A 148 -10.68 15.60 10.63
CA PHE A 148 -11.16 16.03 9.32
C PHE A 148 -12.57 15.53 9.07
N GLN A 149 -13.41 16.39 8.53
CA GLN A 149 -14.82 16.11 8.28
C GLN A 149 -14.98 15.22 7.06
N ASP A 150 -14.32 15.58 5.96
CA ASP A 150 -14.44 14.91 4.66
C ASP A 150 -13.11 14.84 3.90
N ILE A 151 -12.98 13.81 3.05
CA ILE A 151 -11.95 13.76 2.00
C ILE A 151 -12.53 14.46 0.76
N ILE A 152 -12.05 15.66 0.48
CA ILE A 152 -12.61 16.52 -0.58
C ILE A 152 -11.89 16.37 -1.92
N PHE A 153 -10.71 15.76 -1.93
CA PHE A 153 -9.91 15.55 -3.13
C PHE A 153 -9.08 14.29 -3.01
N GLN A 154 -9.01 13.48 -4.08
CA GLN A 154 -8.26 12.22 -4.08
C GLN A 154 -7.58 11.97 -5.42
N ARG A 155 -6.24 11.91 -5.40
CA ARG A 155 -5.39 11.51 -6.52
C ARG A 155 -4.29 10.61 -5.99
N ASP A 156 -4.47 9.31 -6.15
CA ASP A 156 -3.54 8.29 -5.70
C ASP A 156 -2.43 8.02 -6.73
N LEU A 157 -1.55 7.07 -6.40
CA LEU A 157 -0.43 6.67 -7.25
C LEU A 157 -0.94 6.10 -8.57
N ARG A 158 -1.99 5.27 -8.52
CA ARG A 158 -2.60 4.66 -9.72
C ARG A 158 -3.05 5.72 -10.70
N TRP A 159 -3.82 6.71 -10.23
CA TRP A 159 -4.28 7.82 -11.03
C TRP A 159 -3.12 8.63 -11.60
N GLY A 160 -2.07 8.89 -10.81
CA GLY A 160 -0.90 9.64 -11.24
C GLY A 160 -0.16 9.01 -12.41
N ILE A 161 -0.01 7.68 -12.39
CA ILE A 161 0.61 6.92 -13.48
C ILE A 161 -0.31 6.89 -14.72
N GLN A 162 -1.59 6.53 -14.54
CA GLN A 162 -2.55 6.42 -15.65
C GLN A 162 -2.78 7.73 -16.42
N ASN A 163 -2.61 8.88 -15.76
CA ASN A 163 -2.75 10.20 -16.37
C ASN A 163 -1.40 10.78 -16.83
N GLY A 164 -0.32 10.00 -16.82
CA GLY A 164 1.00 10.42 -17.30
C GLY A 164 1.65 11.52 -16.46
N TYR A 165 1.29 11.66 -15.18
CA TYR A 165 1.90 12.61 -14.25
C TYR A 165 3.05 12.01 -13.44
N LEU A 166 3.11 10.68 -13.38
CA LEU A 166 4.14 9.83 -12.81
C LEU A 166 4.57 8.80 -13.86
N CYS A 167 5.80 8.30 -13.80
CA CYS A 167 6.23 7.20 -14.66
C CYS A 167 5.68 5.85 -14.19
N ASP A 168 5.63 4.89 -15.09
CA ASP A 168 5.32 3.50 -14.74
C ASP A 168 6.38 2.89 -13.81
N ILE A 169 6.04 1.76 -13.18
CA ILE A 169 6.92 1.03 -12.27
C ILE A 169 7.06 -0.41 -12.74
N HIS A 170 8.30 -0.85 -12.92
CA HIS A 170 8.65 -2.26 -13.10
C HIS A 170 9.18 -2.81 -11.79
N CYS A 171 8.48 -3.78 -11.23
CA CYS A 171 8.67 -4.28 -9.87
C CYS A 171 9.38 -5.62 -9.88
N ARG A 172 10.46 -5.75 -9.12
CA ARG A 172 11.26 -6.97 -8.91
C ARG A 172 11.35 -7.26 -7.42
N ARG A 173 11.47 -8.54 -7.07
CA ARG A 173 11.67 -8.99 -5.68
C ARG A 173 12.95 -9.79 -5.59
N VAL A 174 13.74 -9.51 -4.56
CA VAL A 174 15.03 -10.17 -4.34
C VAL A 174 15.08 -10.66 -2.91
N ASN A 175 15.18 -11.97 -2.73
CA ASN A 175 15.38 -12.53 -1.41
C ASN A 175 16.83 -12.30 -0.97
N ILE A 176 17.03 -11.49 0.08
CA ILE A 176 18.35 -11.16 0.62
C ILE A 176 18.66 -11.92 1.92
N GLY A 177 17.80 -12.87 2.32
CA GLY A 177 18.10 -13.86 3.35
C GLY A 177 17.94 -13.40 4.80
N PHE A 178 17.36 -12.23 5.07
CA PHE A 178 17.06 -11.81 6.45
C PHE A 178 15.90 -12.62 7.06
N ASP A 179 15.81 -12.63 8.40
CA ASP A 179 14.69 -13.21 9.15
C ASP A 179 14.17 -12.21 10.20
N LEU A 180 12.93 -11.75 10.01
CA LEU A 180 12.23 -10.81 10.90
C LEU A 180 11.21 -11.49 11.81
N SER A 181 11.19 -12.82 11.89
CA SER A 181 10.21 -13.56 12.69
C SER A 181 10.24 -13.21 14.18
N ALA A 182 11.41 -12.81 14.69
CA ALA A 182 11.63 -12.39 16.07
C ALA A 182 11.60 -10.87 16.29
N VAL A 183 11.46 -10.06 15.24
CA VAL A 183 11.51 -8.59 15.34
C VAL A 183 10.15 -8.04 15.72
N HIS A 184 10.11 -7.23 16.77
CA HIS A 184 8.86 -6.69 17.30
C HIS A 184 8.34 -5.50 16.48
N THR A 185 7.02 -5.34 16.44
CA THR A 185 6.36 -4.14 15.92
C THR A 185 6.26 -3.07 17.01
N ARG A 186 6.72 -1.86 16.72
CA ARG A 186 6.59 -0.67 17.56
C ARG A 186 6.03 0.49 16.75
N HIS A 187 4.92 1.07 17.23
CA HIS A 187 4.24 2.20 16.57
C HIS A 187 3.84 1.94 15.10
N GLY A 188 3.46 0.70 14.76
CA GLY A 188 2.99 0.33 13.42
C GLY A 188 4.11 0.01 12.42
N ASP A 189 5.37 -0.10 12.87
CA ASP A 189 6.50 -0.55 12.05
C ASP A 189 7.48 -1.40 12.88
N TYR A 190 8.48 -2.02 12.27
CA TYR A 190 9.48 -2.80 13.00
C TYR A 190 10.32 -1.95 13.96
N ALA A 191 10.69 -2.52 15.11
CA ALA A 191 11.54 -1.89 16.11
C ALA A 191 12.94 -1.60 15.51
N PRO A 192 13.41 -0.34 15.45
CA PRO A 192 14.60 0.01 14.66
C PRO A 192 15.90 -0.72 15.05
N GLY A 193 16.14 -0.95 16.36
CA GLY A 193 17.35 -1.63 16.83
C GLY A 193 17.36 -3.13 16.48
N GLU A 194 16.25 -3.82 16.78
CA GLU A 194 16.09 -5.24 16.43
C GLU A 194 16.08 -5.47 14.91
N LEU A 195 15.53 -4.51 14.14
CA LEU A 195 15.56 -4.57 12.68
C LEU A 195 16.98 -4.41 12.13
N ASP A 196 17.82 -3.56 12.73
CA ASP A 196 19.22 -3.42 12.31
C ASP A 196 20.02 -4.70 12.54
N GLU A 197 19.85 -5.32 13.72
CA GLU A 197 20.46 -6.61 14.06
C GLU A 197 20.02 -7.73 13.11
N ALA A 198 18.72 -7.85 12.83
CA ALA A 198 18.19 -8.87 11.93
C ALA A 198 18.63 -8.69 10.46
N MET A 199 19.09 -7.49 10.10
CA MET A 199 19.55 -7.14 8.75
C MET A 199 21.07 -7.21 8.60
N GLU A 200 21.81 -7.61 9.64
CA GLU A 200 23.25 -7.78 9.60
C GLU A 200 23.65 -8.80 8.51
N GLY A 201 24.73 -8.52 7.78
CA GLY A 201 25.24 -9.39 6.72
C GLY A 201 24.51 -9.31 5.37
N THR A 202 23.43 -8.53 5.24
CA THR A 202 22.67 -8.44 3.98
C THR A 202 23.27 -7.51 2.92
N ALA A 203 24.30 -6.72 3.27
CA ALA A 203 24.89 -5.71 2.39
C ALA A 203 25.45 -6.27 1.07
N ASP A 204 26.01 -7.48 1.10
CA ASP A 204 26.53 -8.17 -0.10
C ASP A 204 25.41 -8.52 -1.07
N ALA A 205 24.30 -9.06 -0.58
CA ALA A 205 23.13 -9.39 -1.39
C ALA A 205 22.46 -8.13 -1.98
N ILE A 206 22.40 -7.04 -1.22
CA ILE A 206 21.86 -5.75 -1.70
C ILE A 206 22.77 -5.17 -2.80
N ALA A 207 24.09 -5.21 -2.61
CA ALA A 207 25.03 -4.73 -3.62
C ALA A 207 25.02 -5.62 -4.88
N GLN A 208 24.78 -6.92 -4.73
CA GLN A 208 24.56 -7.82 -5.86
C GLN A 208 23.28 -7.48 -6.62
N ALA A 209 22.17 -7.25 -5.90
CA ALA A 209 20.92 -6.82 -6.49
C ALA A 209 21.07 -5.52 -7.30
N TYR A 210 21.83 -4.55 -6.77
CA TYR A 210 22.21 -3.34 -7.50
C TYR A 210 22.95 -3.65 -8.81
N ARG A 211 23.99 -4.49 -8.77
CA ARG A 211 24.81 -4.80 -9.95
C ARG A 211 24.04 -5.53 -11.04
N GLU A 212 23.10 -6.39 -10.66
CA GLU A 212 22.38 -7.26 -11.60
C GLU A 212 21.13 -6.61 -12.19
N MET A 213 20.45 -5.74 -11.44
CA MET A 213 19.11 -5.26 -11.79
C MET A 213 18.95 -3.74 -11.84
N ALA A 214 19.86 -2.96 -11.24
CA ALA A 214 19.71 -1.51 -11.24
C ALA A 214 19.97 -0.92 -12.63
N VAL A 215 19.11 0.02 -13.01
CA VAL A 215 19.23 0.82 -14.23
C VAL A 215 19.41 2.29 -13.85
N GLY A 216 20.48 2.88 -14.37
CA GLY A 216 20.74 4.31 -14.24
C GLY A 216 20.90 4.79 -12.80
N ALA A 217 20.43 6.02 -12.54
CA ALA A 217 20.61 6.67 -11.25
C ALA A 217 19.79 5.98 -10.14
N THR A 218 20.46 5.51 -9.09
CA THR A 218 19.85 4.62 -8.09
C THR A 218 19.77 5.24 -6.69
N LEU A 219 18.63 5.02 -6.03
CA LEU A 219 18.40 5.37 -4.64
C LEU A 219 18.15 4.10 -3.81
N ILE A 220 18.98 3.87 -2.79
CA ILE A 220 18.85 2.72 -1.88
C ILE A 220 18.42 3.21 -0.49
N PHE A 221 17.37 2.60 0.06
CA PHE A 221 16.88 2.87 1.42
C PHE A 221 17.36 1.79 2.38
N ALA A 222 18.37 2.11 3.19
CA ALA A 222 18.95 1.21 4.18
C ALA A 222 18.23 1.29 5.55
N VAL A 223 18.38 0.24 6.36
CA VAL A 223 17.80 0.16 7.71
C VAL A 223 18.47 1.13 8.69
N SER A 224 19.79 1.25 8.61
CA SER A 224 20.63 2.00 9.54
C SER A 224 21.75 2.72 8.80
N VAL A 225 22.42 3.63 9.50
CA VAL A 225 23.64 4.29 8.98
C VAL A 225 24.74 3.27 8.76
N HIS A 226 24.90 2.30 9.68
CA HIS A 226 25.90 1.25 9.58
C HIS A 226 25.70 0.41 8.31
N GLN A 227 24.47 -0.07 8.07
CA GLN A 227 24.16 -0.82 6.86
C GLN A 227 24.36 0.03 5.59
N ALA A 228 24.00 1.31 5.63
CA ALA A 228 24.19 2.21 4.50
C ALA A 228 25.68 2.32 4.09
N GLU A 229 26.57 2.42 5.07
CA GLU A 229 28.03 2.44 4.87
C GLU A 229 28.58 1.11 4.36
N GLU A 230 28.08 -0.02 4.88
CA GLU A 230 28.44 -1.36 4.40
C GLU A 230 28.01 -1.59 2.94
N ILE A 231 26.80 -1.16 2.55
CA ILE A 231 26.30 -1.24 1.17
C ILE A 231 27.14 -0.35 0.26
N ALA A 232 27.37 0.92 0.65
CA ALA A 232 28.11 1.87 -0.18
C ALA A 232 29.56 1.41 -0.43
N ARG A 233 30.22 0.77 0.55
CA ARG A 233 31.55 0.17 0.35
C ARG A 233 31.60 -0.90 -0.73
N ARG A 234 30.47 -1.55 -1.03
CA ARG A 234 30.35 -2.63 -2.02
C ARG A 234 29.87 -2.16 -3.40
N ILE A 235 29.53 -0.87 -3.52
CA ILE A 235 29.04 -0.27 -4.76
C ILE A 235 29.98 0.87 -5.15
N SER A 236 30.70 0.70 -6.27
CA SER A 236 31.63 1.71 -6.77
C SER A 236 30.89 3.03 -7.05
N GLY A 237 31.40 4.13 -6.48
CA GLY A 237 30.83 5.47 -6.64
C GLY A 237 29.58 5.74 -5.80
N ALA A 238 29.13 4.81 -4.95
CA ALA A 238 28.00 5.06 -4.07
C ALA A 238 28.35 6.06 -2.95
N VAL A 239 27.41 6.96 -2.66
CA VAL A 239 27.55 7.96 -1.60
C VAL A 239 26.48 7.73 -0.53
N VAL A 240 26.89 7.79 0.73
CA VAL A 240 25.97 7.67 1.88
C VAL A 240 25.43 9.04 2.28
N VAL A 241 24.11 9.13 2.46
CA VAL A 241 23.45 10.31 3.01
C VAL A 241 22.69 9.96 4.29
N THR A 242 23.04 10.64 5.38
CA THR A 242 22.46 10.46 6.72
C THR A 242 21.96 11.79 7.28
N ALA A 243 21.33 11.75 8.45
CA ALA A 243 20.92 12.95 9.18
C ALA A 243 22.12 13.90 9.48
N ASN A 244 23.35 13.37 9.57
CA ASN A 244 24.55 14.14 9.88
C ASN A 244 25.26 14.71 8.64
N THR A 245 24.84 14.35 7.43
CA THR A 245 25.43 14.88 6.20
C THR A 245 25.11 16.38 6.09
N LYS A 246 26.16 17.22 6.14
CA LYS A 246 26.04 18.70 6.11
C LYS A 246 25.73 19.25 4.73
N ASP A 247 26.43 18.77 3.69
CA ASP A 247 26.30 19.28 2.33
C ASP A 247 25.48 18.32 1.44
N ARG A 248 24.19 18.20 1.75
CA ARG A 248 23.27 17.35 0.98
C ARG A 248 22.99 17.95 -0.41
N ALA A 249 23.03 19.28 -0.52
CA ALA A 249 22.68 19.98 -1.74
C ALA A 249 23.68 19.68 -2.86
N SER A 250 24.99 19.69 -2.59
CA SER A 250 26.00 19.33 -3.58
C SER A 250 25.90 17.87 -4.01
N ILE A 251 25.66 16.95 -3.07
CA ILE A 251 25.46 15.52 -3.38
C ILE A 251 24.26 15.33 -4.31
N ILE A 252 23.14 16.00 -4.03
CA ILE A 252 21.95 15.94 -4.89
C ILE A 252 22.25 16.54 -6.27
N GLN A 253 23.02 17.62 -6.35
CA GLN A 253 23.43 18.22 -7.63
C GLN A 253 24.33 17.28 -8.44
N ALA A 254 25.36 16.70 -7.82
CA ALA A 254 26.27 15.74 -8.44
C ALA A 254 25.53 14.47 -8.90
N PHE A 255 24.59 13.97 -8.10
CA PHE A 255 23.70 12.87 -8.49
C PHE A 255 22.80 13.24 -9.67
N THR A 256 22.23 14.44 -9.66
CA THR A 256 21.41 14.95 -10.77
C THR A 256 22.23 15.17 -12.03
N ALA A 257 23.50 15.55 -11.91
CA ALA A 257 24.47 15.67 -13.01
C ALA A 257 24.94 14.30 -13.53
N GLY A 258 24.84 13.24 -12.72
CA GLY A 258 25.23 11.88 -13.08
C GLY A 258 26.65 11.52 -12.69
N GLU A 259 27.28 12.35 -11.85
CA GLU A 259 28.60 12.12 -11.27
C GLU A 259 28.54 11.07 -10.16
N ILE A 260 27.40 11.00 -9.45
CA ILE A 260 27.11 9.99 -8.44
C ILE A 260 26.07 9.02 -9.02
N PRO A 261 26.41 7.74 -9.24
CA PRO A 261 25.47 6.76 -9.79
C PRO A 261 24.46 6.24 -8.75
N CYS A 262 24.85 6.21 -7.48
CA CYS A 262 24.07 5.58 -6.42
C CYS A 262 24.13 6.41 -5.13
N ILE A 263 22.97 6.67 -4.51
CA ILE A 263 22.90 7.18 -3.16
C ILE A 263 22.27 6.14 -2.25
N VAL A 264 22.96 5.83 -1.15
CA VAL A 264 22.43 5.00 -0.06
C VAL A 264 22.02 5.92 1.08
N ASN A 265 20.77 5.83 1.52
CA ASN A 265 20.25 6.71 2.57
C ASN A 265 19.55 5.94 3.68
N CYS A 266 19.58 6.51 4.89
CA CYS A 266 18.85 6.01 6.04
C CYS A 266 17.88 7.09 6.53
N MET A 267 16.58 6.95 6.22
CA MET A 267 15.49 7.83 6.67
C MET A 267 15.58 9.31 6.27
N VAL A 268 16.54 9.70 5.43
CA VAL A 268 16.71 11.11 5.00
C VAL A 268 15.83 11.44 3.81
N PHE A 269 15.74 10.55 2.82
CA PHE A 269 15.03 10.82 1.57
C PHE A 269 13.63 10.23 1.53
N THR A 270 13.09 9.85 2.68
CA THR A 270 11.69 9.43 2.78
C THR A 270 10.75 10.62 2.53
N GLU A 271 11.15 11.85 2.86
CA GLU A 271 10.32 13.05 2.74
C GLU A 271 11.10 14.23 2.11
N GLY A 272 10.40 15.11 1.40
CA GLY A 272 10.89 16.46 1.09
C GLY A 272 11.99 16.67 0.03
N THR A 273 12.67 15.62 -0.42
CA THR A 273 13.73 15.79 -1.43
C THR A 273 13.20 15.64 -2.85
N ASP A 274 13.68 16.52 -3.74
CA ASP A 274 13.34 16.49 -5.15
C ASP A 274 14.50 15.97 -6.00
N ILE A 275 14.43 14.69 -6.40
CA ILE A 275 15.45 14.03 -7.22
C ILE A 275 14.78 13.35 -8.44
N PRO A 276 14.35 14.10 -9.47
CA PRO A 276 13.60 13.52 -10.58
C PRO A 276 14.36 12.45 -11.38
N ARG A 277 15.69 12.53 -11.41
CA ARG A 277 16.58 11.65 -12.17
C ARG A 277 16.57 10.19 -11.71
N VAL A 278 16.06 9.87 -10.51
CA VAL A 278 16.07 8.50 -9.99
C VAL A 278 15.36 7.55 -10.96
N GLU A 279 16.08 6.55 -11.46
CA GLU A 279 15.61 5.51 -12.38
C GLU A 279 15.42 4.17 -11.67
N THR A 280 16.19 3.93 -10.61
CA THR A 280 16.04 2.73 -9.76
C THR A 280 15.85 3.11 -8.29
N VAL A 281 14.89 2.46 -7.64
CA VAL A 281 14.72 2.48 -6.18
C VAL A 281 14.93 1.06 -5.64
N ILE A 282 15.86 0.91 -4.70
CA ILE A 282 16.04 -0.35 -3.96
C ILE A 282 15.55 -0.14 -2.52
N VAL A 283 14.51 -0.89 -2.15
CA VAL A 283 13.95 -0.88 -0.80
C VAL A 283 14.66 -1.96 0.00
N ALA A 284 15.82 -1.62 0.56
CA ALA A 284 16.61 -2.53 1.40
C ALA A 284 16.14 -2.55 2.86
N ARG A 285 15.28 -1.60 3.27
CA ARG A 285 14.67 -1.53 4.60
C ARG A 285 13.27 -2.15 4.58
N PRO A 286 13.06 -3.31 5.24
CA PRO A 286 11.74 -3.87 5.44
C PRO A 286 10.84 -2.92 6.26
N THR A 287 9.57 -2.80 5.89
CA THR A 287 8.60 -1.95 6.62
C THR A 287 7.19 -2.54 6.60
N GLN A 288 6.45 -2.33 7.69
CA GLN A 288 5.01 -2.62 7.79
C GLN A 288 4.17 -1.38 7.46
N SER A 289 4.79 -0.23 7.25
CA SER A 289 4.12 1.04 7.00
C SER A 289 3.95 1.29 5.51
N GLU A 290 2.71 1.20 5.03
CA GLU A 290 2.35 1.53 3.64
C GLU A 290 2.72 2.98 3.29
N THR A 291 2.58 3.90 4.24
CA THR A 291 2.90 5.31 4.05
C THR A 291 4.37 5.51 3.75
N LEU A 292 5.23 4.93 4.59
CA LEU A 292 6.68 5.00 4.43
C LEU A 292 7.13 4.30 3.15
N TYR A 293 6.54 3.15 2.84
CA TYR A 293 6.80 2.44 1.59
C TYR A 293 6.44 3.29 0.36
N ALA A 294 5.22 3.85 0.32
CA ALA A 294 4.78 4.74 -0.75
C ALA A 294 5.63 6.02 -0.86
N GLN A 295 6.15 6.52 0.26
CA GLN A 295 7.09 7.64 0.28
C GLN A 295 8.43 7.28 -0.35
N MET A 296 9.01 6.12 -0.02
CA MET A 296 10.27 5.63 -0.61
C MET A 296 10.14 5.44 -2.12
N VAL A 297 9.13 4.67 -2.55
CA VAL A 297 8.86 4.42 -3.98
C VAL A 297 8.55 5.73 -4.71
N GLY A 298 7.75 6.61 -4.08
CA GLY A 298 7.35 7.90 -4.64
C GLY A 298 8.50 8.84 -5.01
N ARG A 299 9.71 8.64 -4.47
CA ARG A 299 10.91 9.40 -4.88
C ARG A 299 11.33 9.09 -6.30
N GLY A 300 11.14 7.86 -6.73
CA GLY A 300 11.46 7.38 -8.06
C GLY A 300 10.35 7.57 -9.10
N LEU A 301 9.22 8.19 -8.79
CA LEU A 301 8.07 8.24 -9.73
C LEU A 301 8.01 9.49 -10.59
N ARG A 302 8.86 10.47 -10.33
CA ARG A 302 8.84 11.71 -11.12
C ARG A 302 9.34 11.45 -12.53
N LEU A 303 8.71 12.13 -13.48
CA LEU A 303 9.14 12.15 -14.87
C LEU A 303 10.48 12.86 -14.99
N TYR A 304 11.33 12.34 -15.87
CA TYR A 304 12.62 12.92 -16.20
C TYR A 304 12.93 12.65 -17.68
N PRO A 305 13.56 13.58 -18.41
CA PRO A 305 13.92 13.35 -19.81
C PRO A 305 14.74 12.07 -19.99
N GLY A 306 14.33 11.19 -20.90
CA GLY A 306 14.99 9.91 -21.19
C GLY A 306 14.61 8.77 -20.25
N LYS A 307 13.87 9.03 -19.17
CA LYS A 307 13.39 7.99 -18.26
C LYS A 307 12.07 7.41 -18.74
N GLU A 308 12.07 6.12 -19.04
CA GLU A 308 10.88 5.38 -19.48
C GLU A 308 10.01 4.94 -18.29
N ARG A 309 10.64 4.36 -17.26
CA ARG A 309 9.97 3.80 -16.09
C ARG A 309 10.87 3.84 -14.86
N LEU A 310 10.30 3.55 -13.70
CA LEU A 310 11.02 3.27 -12.46
C LEU A 310 11.29 1.76 -12.35
N GLU A 311 12.54 1.35 -12.16
CA GLU A 311 12.86 0.01 -11.66
C GLU A 311 12.77 0.02 -10.13
N LEU A 312 11.86 -0.78 -9.58
CA LEU A 312 11.63 -0.93 -8.15
C LEU A 312 12.08 -2.33 -7.73
N ILE A 313 13.08 -2.39 -6.86
CA ILE A 313 13.65 -3.63 -6.35
C ILE A 313 13.32 -3.73 -4.86
N ASP A 314 12.40 -4.64 -4.53
CA ASP A 314 12.03 -4.95 -3.15
C ASP A 314 12.96 -6.04 -2.60
N CYS A 315 13.77 -5.68 -1.60
CA CYS A 315 14.54 -6.67 -0.86
C CYS A 315 13.63 -7.36 0.17
N VAL A 316 13.44 -8.67 0.01
CA VAL A 316 12.55 -9.49 0.84
C VAL A 316 13.35 -10.56 1.58
N GLY A 317 12.69 -11.21 2.54
CA GLY A 317 13.25 -12.25 3.39
C GLY A 317 12.14 -12.93 4.16
N ILE A 318 12.48 -13.65 5.23
CA ILE A 318 11.50 -14.29 6.08
C ILE A 318 10.83 -13.22 6.94
N THR A 319 9.52 -13.10 6.80
CA THR A 319 8.68 -12.25 7.65
C THR A 319 7.81 -13.18 8.46
N GLY A 320 7.77 -13.01 9.78
CA GLY A 320 6.96 -13.85 10.67
C GLY A 320 5.46 -13.67 10.45
N ARG A 321 4.74 -13.24 11.48
CA ARG A 321 3.29 -12.94 11.35
C ARG A 321 2.98 -11.55 10.84
N ALA A 322 4.00 -10.71 10.64
CA ALA A 322 3.83 -9.33 10.21
C ALA A 322 3.85 -9.24 8.68
N SER A 323 2.88 -8.51 8.12
CA SER A 323 2.78 -8.28 6.68
C SER A 323 3.83 -7.24 6.26
N LEU A 324 4.70 -7.63 5.32
CA LEU A 324 5.72 -6.76 4.73
C LEU A 324 5.14 -5.96 3.57
N CYS A 325 5.30 -4.63 3.59
CA CYS A 325 4.93 -3.80 2.46
C CYS A 325 5.87 -4.04 1.27
N THR A 326 5.27 -4.33 0.11
CA THR A 326 5.97 -4.54 -1.16
C THR A 326 5.18 -3.89 -2.30
N ALA A 327 5.65 -3.94 -3.54
CA ALA A 327 4.99 -3.28 -4.67
C ALA A 327 3.46 -3.55 -4.78
N PRO A 328 2.95 -4.79 -4.57
CA PRO A 328 1.51 -5.07 -4.52
C PRO A 328 0.73 -4.25 -3.47
N SER A 329 1.35 -3.90 -2.34
CA SER A 329 0.74 -3.07 -1.31
C SER A 329 0.41 -1.66 -1.81
N LEU A 330 1.10 -1.15 -2.84
CA LEU A 330 0.75 0.14 -3.48
C LEU A 330 -0.60 0.10 -4.20
N LEU A 331 -1.07 -1.09 -4.55
CA LEU A 331 -2.39 -1.33 -5.14
C LEU A 331 -3.41 -1.81 -4.12
N GLY A 332 -3.04 -1.89 -2.83
CA GLY A 332 -3.87 -2.47 -1.78
C GLY A 332 -4.05 -3.98 -1.91
N ILE A 333 -3.08 -4.68 -2.51
CA ILE A 333 -3.13 -6.13 -2.71
C ILE A 333 -2.30 -6.82 -1.65
N ASP A 334 -2.92 -7.75 -0.94
CA ASP A 334 -2.26 -8.62 0.03
C ASP A 334 -1.66 -9.86 -0.66
N MET A 335 -0.46 -10.22 -0.22
CA MET A 335 0.35 -11.32 -0.74
C MET A 335 0.28 -12.58 0.16
N GLU A 336 -0.42 -12.55 1.29
CA GLU A 336 -0.51 -13.68 2.23
C GLU A 336 -1.04 -14.97 1.58
N ALA A 337 -1.93 -14.85 0.59
CA ALA A 337 -2.51 -15.98 -0.12
C ALA A 337 -1.55 -16.61 -1.16
N VAL A 338 -0.43 -15.96 -1.48
CA VAL A 338 0.50 -16.43 -2.51
C VAL A 338 1.44 -17.50 -1.92
N PRO A 339 1.58 -18.68 -2.56
CA PRO A 339 2.54 -19.70 -2.12
C PRO A 339 3.99 -19.17 -2.14
N ALA A 340 4.76 -19.45 -1.08
CA ALA A 340 6.13 -18.96 -0.92
C ALA A 340 7.05 -19.24 -2.12
N LYS A 341 6.90 -20.41 -2.75
CA LYS A 341 7.69 -20.82 -3.94
C LYS A 341 7.45 -19.96 -5.18
N LYS A 342 6.31 -19.26 -5.26
CA LYS A 342 5.93 -18.41 -6.40
C LYS A 342 6.15 -16.93 -6.12
N LEU A 343 6.57 -16.55 -4.90
CA LEU A 343 6.76 -15.16 -4.54
C LEU A 343 7.86 -14.48 -5.35
N GLU A 344 8.91 -15.22 -5.72
CA GLU A 344 10.05 -14.77 -6.52
C GLU A 344 9.70 -14.64 -8.02
N GLU A 345 8.65 -15.33 -8.48
CA GLU A 345 8.17 -15.24 -9.87
C GLU A 345 7.27 -14.02 -10.12
N ILE A 346 6.88 -13.31 -9.06
CA ILE A 346 6.02 -12.12 -9.12
C ILE A 346 6.89 -10.89 -9.37
N GLU A 347 7.31 -10.78 -10.62
CA GLU A 347 7.96 -9.61 -11.21
C GLU A 347 7.10 -9.07 -12.36
N GLY A 348 7.20 -7.77 -12.65
CA GLY A 348 6.63 -7.16 -13.86
C GLY A 348 6.16 -5.73 -13.64
N MET A 349 5.40 -5.20 -14.59
CA MET A 349 4.80 -3.87 -14.45
C MET A 349 3.81 -3.86 -13.29
N LEU A 350 3.77 -2.78 -12.50
CA LEU A 350 2.94 -2.69 -11.29
C LEU A 350 1.48 -3.09 -11.55
N PHE A 351 0.88 -2.60 -12.64
CA PHE A 351 -0.53 -2.89 -12.95
C PHE A 351 -0.78 -4.28 -13.57
N GLU A 352 0.27 -5.03 -13.93
CA GLU A 352 0.17 -6.43 -14.33
C GLU A 352 0.32 -7.39 -13.15
N LEU A 353 0.90 -6.92 -12.03
CA LEU A 353 1.06 -7.75 -10.83
C LEU A 353 -0.24 -8.38 -10.33
N PRO A 354 -1.41 -7.71 -10.32
CA PRO A 354 -2.66 -8.34 -9.89
C PRO A 354 -2.93 -9.63 -10.68
N ASP A 355 -2.85 -9.59 -12.01
CA ASP A 355 -3.10 -10.76 -12.86
C ASP A 355 -2.08 -11.88 -12.62
N ARG A 356 -0.81 -11.52 -12.42
CA ARG A 356 0.27 -12.47 -12.10
C ARG A 356 0.09 -13.10 -10.72
N ILE A 357 -0.30 -12.31 -9.72
CA ILE A 357 -0.62 -12.77 -8.36
C ILE A 357 -1.82 -13.71 -8.42
N MET A 358 -2.88 -13.35 -9.15
CA MET A 358 -4.05 -14.20 -9.32
C MET A 358 -3.68 -15.53 -10.00
N ALA A 359 -2.84 -15.50 -11.02
CA ALA A 359 -2.33 -16.73 -11.65
C ALA A 359 -1.43 -17.56 -10.70
N ALA A 360 -0.66 -16.90 -9.82
CA ALA A 360 0.18 -17.58 -8.83
C ALA A 360 -0.67 -18.24 -7.73
N ILE A 361 -1.69 -17.54 -7.23
CA ILE A 361 -2.68 -18.03 -6.25
C ILE A 361 -3.51 -19.15 -6.84
N ASP A 362 -3.79 -19.14 -8.14
CA ASP A 362 -4.56 -20.17 -8.81
C ASP A 362 -3.76 -21.47 -9.02
N ALA A 363 -3.36 -22.09 -7.90
CA ALA A 363 -2.55 -23.29 -7.82
C ALA A 363 -3.20 -24.34 -6.91
N PRO A 364 -2.97 -25.65 -7.16
CA PRO A 364 -3.51 -26.73 -6.34
C PRO A 364 -3.30 -26.55 -4.83
N GLU A 365 -2.13 -26.07 -4.41
CA GLU A 365 -1.77 -25.82 -3.02
C GLU A 365 -2.70 -24.79 -2.35
N SER A 366 -3.04 -23.71 -3.07
CA SER A 366 -3.90 -22.63 -2.59
C SER A 366 -5.37 -23.06 -2.59
N TRP A 367 -5.79 -23.87 -3.56
CA TRP A 367 -7.15 -24.41 -3.64
C TRP A 367 -7.49 -25.25 -2.42
N ILE A 368 -6.53 -26.00 -1.87
CA ILE A 368 -6.72 -26.79 -0.64
C ILE A 368 -7.08 -25.89 0.55
N LYS A 369 -6.49 -24.69 0.64
CA LYS A 369 -6.72 -23.70 1.71
C LYS A 369 -7.93 -22.79 1.48
N ASN A 370 -8.65 -22.97 0.38
CA ASN A 370 -9.75 -22.08 -0.02
C ASN A 370 -10.80 -21.85 1.09
N VAL A 371 -11.16 -22.90 1.85
CA VAL A 371 -12.15 -22.78 2.93
C VAL A 371 -11.69 -21.77 3.99
N GLU A 372 -10.42 -21.81 4.39
CA GLU A 372 -9.86 -20.86 5.36
C GLU A 372 -9.83 -19.43 4.79
N LEU A 373 -9.50 -19.28 3.50
CA LEU A 373 -9.49 -17.97 2.82
C LEU A 373 -10.90 -17.35 2.74
N VAL A 374 -11.94 -18.16 2.49
CA VAL A 374 -13.33 -17.71 2.47
C VAL A 374 -13.79 -17.31 3.86
N ASP A 375 -13.45 -18.11 4.89
CA ASP A 375 -13.78 -17.80 6.28
C ASP A 375 -13.13 -16.48 6.74
N LEU A 376 -11.84 -16.27 6.45
CA LEU A 376 -11.13 -15.03 6.78
C LEU A 376 -11.73 -13.81 6.07
N TRP A 377 -12.01 -13.93 4.77
CA TRP A 377 -12.66 -12.86 4.00
C TRP A 377 -14.05 -12.50 4.56
N ALA A 378 -14.86 -13.51 4.93
CA ALA A 378 -16.18 -13.27 5.49
C ALA A 378 -16.10 -12.61 6.88
N GLN A 379 -15.12 -12.99 7.70
CA GLN A 379 -14.88 -12.36 9.01
C GLN A 379 -14.52 -10.88 8.88
N GLU A 380 -13.62 -10.55 7.96
CA GLU A 380 -13.20 -9.17 7.70
C GLU A 380 -14.39 -8.30 7.27
N GLN A 381 -15.22 -8.82 6.37
CA GLN A 381 -16.38 -8.13 5.82
C GLN A 381 -17.65 -8.28 6.67
N LYS A 382 -17.60 -9.05 7.77
CA LYS A 382 -18.71 -9.38 8.68
C LYS A 382 -19.89 -10.07 7.99
N TYR A 383 -19.61 -10.96 7.04
CA TYR A 383 -20.62 -11.79 6.38
C TYR A 383 -20.84 -13.13 7.09
N GLN A 384 -22.07 -13.64 7.02
CA GLN A 384 -22.43 -15.00 7.46
C GLN A 384 -22.53 -15.93 6.26
N LEU A 385 -21.73 -17.01 6.28
CA LEU A 385 -21.61 -17.97 5.17
C LEU A 385 -22.55 -19.19 5.28
N HIS A 386 -23.28 -19.33 6.40
CA HIS A 386 -24.20 -20.43 6.70
C HIS A 386 -23.59 -21.84 6.60
N ASP A 387 -22.31 -21.98 6.96
CA ASP A 387 -21.57 -23.25 6.87
C ASP A 387 -21.65 -23.90 5.47
N VAL A 388 -21.76 -23.10 4.42
CA VAL A 388 -21.72 -23.58 3.03
C VAL A 388 -20.27 -23.63 2.54
N ASN A 389 -19.91 -24.72 1.86
CA ASN A 389 -18.59 -24.99 1.29
C ASN A 389 -18.35 -24.16 0.01
N TRP A 390 -18.25 -22.84 0.19
CA TRP A 390 -17.97 -21.90 -0.88
C TRP A 390 -16.53 -22.03 -1.39
N PHE A 391 -16.38 -21.90 -2.71
CA PHE A 391 -15.11 -21.77 -3.40
C PHE A 391 -14.96 -20.36 -3.95
N LYS A 392 -13.94 -19.62 -3.52
CA LYS A 392 -13.68 -18.27 -4.03
C LYS A 392 -12.85 -18.35 -5.31
N MET A 393 -13.43 -17.88 -6.38
CA MET A 393 -12.80 -17.82 -7.69
C MET A 393 -11.87 -16.59 -7.79
N PRO A 394 -10.91 -16.59 -8.72
CA PRO A 394 -10.01 -15.46 -8.92
C PRO A 394 -10.70 -14.12 -9.20
N ASP A 395 -11.85 -14.14 -9.89
CA ASP A 395 -12.68 -12.95 -10.13
C ASP A 395 -13.43 -12.45 -8.88
N GLY A 396 -13.20 -13.07 -7.72
CA GLY A 396 -13.83 -12.77 -6.44
C GLY A 396 -15.22 -13.37 -6.27
N SER A 397 -15.75 -14.07 -7.27
CA SER A 397 -17.04 -14.77 -7.14
C SER A 397 -16.94 -15.98 -6.20
N LEU A 398 -18.03 -16.28 -5.50
CA LEU A 398 -18.16 -17.49 -4.70
C LEU A 398 -18.92 -18.55 -5.49
N VAL A 399 -18.44 -19.79 -5.47
CA VAL A 399 -19.04 -20.92 -6.17
C VAL A 399 -19.23 -22.08 -5.21
N CYS A 400 -20.45 -22.61 -5.10
CA CYS A 400 -20.76 -23.83 -4.37
C CYS A 400 -21.15 -24.91 -5.36
N ARG A 401 -20.36 -25.99 -5.43
CA ARG A 401 -20.62 -27.10 -6.34
C ARG A 401 -21.65 -28.09 -5.79
N LEU A 402 -22.47 -28.59 -6.70
CA LEU A 402 -23.55 -29.53 -6.43
C LEU A 402 -23.32 -30.81 -7.24
N ARG A 403 -24.38 -31.60 -7.44
CA ARG A 403 -24.29 -32.88 -8.14
C ARG A 403 -24.02 -32.67 -9.63
N GLY A 404 -23.06 -33.42 -10.17
CA GLY A 404 -22.75 -33.38 -11.60
C GLY A 404 -22.03 -32.09 -12.04
N ARG A 405 -22.66 -31.32 -12.94
CA ARG A 405 -22.14 -30.03 -13.46
C ARG A 405 -22.88 -28.82 -12.90
N GLU A 406 -23.74 -29.02 -11.91
CA GLU A 406 -24.51 -27.95 -11.27
C GLU A 406 -23.66 -27.23 -10.21
N TYR A 407 -23.87 -25.93 -10.09
CA TYR A 407 -23.24 -25.08 -9.08
C TYR A 407 -24.12 -23.85 -8.84
N ILE A 408 -24.03 -23.29 -7.64
CA ILE A 408 -24.53 -21.95 -7.32
C ILE A 408 -23.34 -21.00 -7.35
N SER A 409 -23.49 -19.85 -8.00
CA SER A 409 -22.46 -18.81 -8.00
C SER A 409 -23.01 -17.48 -7.52
N ILE A 410 -22.27 -16.80 -6.65
CA ILE A 410 -22.53 -15.44 -6.21
C ILE A 410 -21.38 -14.56 -6.73
N PRO A 411 -21.66 -13.53 -7.56
CA PRO A 411 -20.63 -12.63 -8.07
C PRO A 411 -19.90 -11.86 -6.98
N CYS A 412 -18.72 -11.33 -7.31
CA CYS A 412 -17.98 -10.43 -6.42
C CYS A 412 -18.80 -9.14 -6.15
N PRO A 413 -18.91 -8.68 -4.90
CA PRO A 413 -19.59 -7.42 -4.59
C PRO A 413 -18.82 -6.21 -5.11
N ASP A 414 -19.55 -5.16 -5.49
CA ASP A 414 -18.97 -3.85 -5.77
C ASP A 414 -18.47 -3.15 -4.49
N THR A 415 -17.88 -1.97 -4.62
CA THR A 415 -17.34 -1.19 -3.49
C THR A 415 -18.39 -0.81 -2.44
N LEU A 416 -19.68 -0.93 -2.75
CA LEU A 416 -20.79 -0.68 -1.84
C LEU A 416 -21.35 -1.97 -1.22
N GLY A 417 -20.71 -3.12 -1.45
CA GLY A 417 -21.15 -4.42 -0.95
C GLY A 417 -22.34 -5.02 -1.71
N MET A 418 -22.60 -4.54 -2.94
CA MET A 418 -23.75 -4.98 -3.74
C MET A 418 -23.33 -5.99 -4.81
N VAL A 419 -24.15 -7.02 -5.01
CA VAL A 419 -23.96 -8.02 -6.07
C VAL A 419 -25.06 -7.92 -7.12
N MET A 420 -24.69 -8.20 -8.36
CA MET A 420 -25.61 -8.26 -9.51
C MET A 420 -25.90 -9.73 -9.83
N PHE A 421 -27.07 -10.23 -9.46
CA PHE A 421 -27.46 -11.61 -9.78
C PHE A 421 -27.81 -11.79 -11.27
N GLU A 422 -27.76 -13.02 -11.77
CA GLU A 422 -27.97 -13.32 -13.20
C GLU A 422 -29.36 -12.92 -13.73
N ASN A 423 -30.35 -12.80 -12.85
CA ASN A 423 -31.69 -12.29 -13.16
C ASN A 423 -31.76 -10.74 -13.25
N GLY A 424 -30.62 -10.05 -13.17
CA GLY A 424 -30.51 -8.59 -13.19
C GLY A 424 -30.83 -7.93 -11.84
N LYS A 425 -31.13 -8.69 -10.79
CA LYS A 425 -31.48 -8.13 -9.47
C LYS A 425 -30.21 -7.73 -8.73
N ARG A 426 -30.13 -6.44 -8.37
CA ARG A 426 -29.11 -5.90 -7.48
C ARG A 426 -29.53 -6.11 -6.03
N MET A 427 -28.68 -6.70 -5.21
CA MET A 427 -28.94 -6.93 -3.78
C MET A 427 -27.65 -6.89 -2.97
N LYS A 428 -27.77 -6.80 -1.64
CA LYS A 428 -26.60 -6.85 -0.76
C LYS A 428 -25.98 -8.25 -0.78
N MET A 429 -24.67 -8.32 -0.61
CA MET A 429 -23.95 -9.60 -0.57
C MET A 429 -24.51 -10.57 0.49
N GLN A 430 -24.85 -10.08 1.67
CA GLN A 430 -25.46 -10.92 2.72
C GLN A 430 -26.82 -11.50 2.28
N GLU A 431 -27.66 -10.70 1.63
CA GLU A 431 -28.97 -11.17 1.13
C GLU A 431 -28.80 -12.25 0.06
N ALA A 432 -27.77 -12.14 -0.77
CA ALA A 432 -27.42 -13.16 -1.75
C ALA A 432 -26.97 -14.46 -1.08
N LEU A 433 -26.11 -14.38 -0.06
CA LEU A 433 -25.67 -15.55 0.72
C LEU A 433 -26.85 -16.24 1.41
N ASP A 434 -27.75 -15.46 2.04
CA ASP A 434 -28.94 -15.98 2.70
C ASP A 434 -29.90 -16.64 1.70
N SER A 435 -30.03 -16.07 0.50
CA SER A 435 -30.87 -16.63 -0.57
C SER A 435 -30.30 -17.93 -1.12
N ALA A 436 -28.99 -17.97 -1.36
CA ALA A 436 -28.32 -19.18 -1.82
C ALA A 436 -28.41 -20.30 -0.79
N TYR A 437 -28.24 -19.99 0.49
CA TYR A 437 -28.41 -20.97 1.57
C TYR A 437 -29.83 -21.53 1.63
N ARG A 438 -30.86 -20.67 1.56
CA ARG A 438 -32.26 -21.14 1.53
C ARG A 438 -32.53 -22.06 0.35
N HIS A 439 -31.96 -21.74 -0.83
CA HIS A 439 -32.07 -22.58 -2.02
C HIS A 439 -31.39 -23.95 -1.81
N LEU A 440 -30.18 -23.97 -1.24
CA LEU A 440 -29.47 -25.21 -0.91
C LEU A 440 -30.25 -26.11 0.05
N VAL A 441 -30.83 -25.51 1.10
CA VAL A 441 -31.59 -26.24 2.12
C VAL A 441 -32.89 -26.81 1.55
N HIS A 442 -33.57 -26.08 0.66
CA HIS A 442 -34.85 -26.50 0.10
C HIS A 442 -34.69 -27.51 -1.05
N ASP A 443 -33.80 -27.22 -2.00
CA ASP A 443 -33.75 -27.93 -3.29
C ASP A 443 -32.60 -28.95 -3.39
N TYR A 444 -31.58 -28.83 -2.54
CA TYR A 444 -30.36 -29.65 -2.61
C TYR A 444 -30.03 -30.36 -1.28
N GLN A 445 -31.05 -30.62 -0.46
CA GLN A 445 -30.88 -31.30 0.83
C GLN A 445 -30.35 -32.73 0.68
N ASP A 446 -30.70 -33.41 -0.41
CA ASP A 446 -30.20 -34.75 -0.77
C ASP A 446 -28.68 -34.76 -1.03
N CYS A 447 -28.14 -33.62 -1.44
CA CYS A 447 -26.73 -33.40 -1.75
C CYS A 447 -25.98 -32.68 -0.62
N LYS A 448 -26.53 -32.64 0.60
CA LYS A 448 -25.94 -31.94 1.76
C LYS A 448 -24.47 -32.28 2.01
N TYR A 449 -24.06 -33.52 1.73
CA TYR A 449 -22.67 -33.96 1.88
C TYR A 449 -21.65 -33.25 0.95
N LEU A 450 -22.11 -32.51 -0.07
CA LEU A 450 -21.27 -31.75 -1.00
C LEU A 450 -21.08 -30.28 -0.58
N TRP A 451 -22.12 -29.68 0.01
CA TRP A 451 -22.16 -28.24 0.27
C TRP A 451 -22.14 -27.87 1.76
N ASP A 452 -22.54 -28.75 2.68
CA ASP A 452 -22.46 -28.48 4.12
C ASP A 452 -21.02 -28.69 4.62
N LEU A 453 -20.39 -27.64 5.13
CA LEU A 453 -18.99 -27.65 5.58
C LEU A 453 -18.75 -28.71 6.66
N GLY A 454 -19.69 -28.91 7.59
CA GLY A 454 -19.59 -29.93 8.63
C GLY A 454 -19.62 -31.36 8.07
N ALA A 455 -20.43 -31.63 7.06
CA ALA A 455 -20.46 -32.90 6.35
C ALA A 455 -19.22 -33.11 5.47
N VAL A 456 -18.80 -32.08 4.72
CA VAL A 456 -17.62 -32.10 3.86
C VAL A 456 -16.35 -32.35 4.68
N ARG A 457 -16.18 -31.68 5.83
CA ARG A 457 -15.03 -31.88 6.73
C ARG A 457 -14.99 -33.32 7.25
N ARG A 458 -16.12 -33.88 7.70
CA ARG A 458 -16.20 -35.26 8.20
C ARG A 458 -15.87 -36.31 7.13
N TRP A 459 -16.40 -36.17 5.92
CA TRP A 459 -16.06 -37.04 4.79
C TRP A 459 -14.61 -36.85 4.32
N GLY A 460 -14.13 -35.62 4.39
CA GLY A 460 -12.86 -35.17 3.85
C GLY A 460 -11.62 -35.66 4.60
N GLN A 461 -11.74 -36.17 5.83
CA GLN A 461 -10.61 -36.61 6.67
C GLN A 461 -9.89 -37.87 6.16
N GLY A 462 -10.56 -38.71 5.37
CA GLY A 462 -9.94 -39.92 4.81
C GLY A 462 -8.94 -39.60 3.68
N PRO A 463 -8.07 -40.56 3.30
CA PRO A 463 -7.14 -40.39 2.18
C PRO A 463 -7.88 -40.25 0.86
N ALA A 464 -7.36 -39.42 -0.04
CA ALA A 464 -7.92 -39.17 -1.36
C ALA A 464 -8.12 -40.49 -2.14
N THR A 465 -9.23 -40.59 -2.85
CA THR A 465 -9.52 -41.80 -3.64
C THR A 465 -8.62 -41.89 -4.87
N GLN A 466 -8.34 -43.10 -5.33
CA GLN A 466 -7.53 -43.34 -6.54
C GLN A 466 -8.03 -42.53 -7.75
N LYS A 467 -9.36 -42.49 -7.94
CA LYS A 467 -10.00 -41.72 -9.02
C LYS A 467 -9.76 -40.21 -8.91
N GLN A 468 -9.74 -39.66 -7.69
CA GLN A 468 -9.42 -38.24 -7.49
C GLN A 468 -7.95 -37.98 -7.84
N LEU A 469 -7.03 -38.82 -7.35
CA LEU A 469 -5.61 -38.69 -7.61
C LEU A 469 -5.28 -38.81 -9.10
N GLU A 470 -5.91 -39.74 -9.83
CA GLU A 470 -5.73 -39.89 -11.29
C GLU A 470 -6.14 -38.64 -12.07
N ILE A 471 -7.27 -38.00 -11.70
CA ILE A 471 -7.72 -36.77 -12.35
C ILE A 471 -6.76 -35.64 -12.05
N ILE A 472 -6.32 -35.51 -10.80
CA ILE A 472 -5.37 -34.47 -10.36
C ILE A 472 -4.04 -34.63 -11.09
N HIS A 473 -3.45 -35.83 -11.13
CA HIS A 473 -2.20 -36.08 -11.85
C HIS A 473 -2.30 -35.74 -13.34
N ARG A 474 -3.46 -35.99 -13.96
CA ARG A 474 -3.68 -35.69 -15.38
C ARG A 474 -3.80 -34.19 -15.67
N ARG A 475 -4.44 -33.44 -14.77
CA ARG A 475 -4.81 -32.03 -14.95
C ARG A 475 -3.81 -31.04 -14.33
N CYS A 476 -3.13 -31.45 -13.25
CA CYS A 476 -2.15 -30.67 -12.49
C CYS A 476 -0.77 -31.31 -12.64
N LYS A 477 -0.15 -31.18 -13.82
CA LYS A 477 1.17 -31.78 -14.09
C LYS A 477 2.23 -31.18 -13.15
N GLY A 478 3.04 -32.04 -12.53
CA GLY A 478 4.13 -31.61 -11.63
C GLY A 478 3.71 -31.34 -10.18
N PHE A 479 2.40 -31.44 -9.86
CA PHE A 479 1.92 -31.33 -8.48
C PHE A 479 2.07 -32.67 -7.74
N ASP A 480 2.71 -32.65 -6.57
CA ASP A 480 2.80 -33.82 -5.70
C ASP A 480 1.49 -34.03 -4.94
N ALA A 481 0.71 -35.04 -5.35
CA ALA A 481 -0.57 -35.38 -4.75
C ALA A 481 -0.44 -36.41 -3.61
N THR A 482 0.79 -36.74 -3.17
CA THR A 482 1.04 -37.71 -2.11
C THR A 482 0.48 -37.21 -0.77
N GLY A 483 -0.27 -38.06 -0.07
CA GLY A 483 -0.82 -37.73 1.25
C GLY A 483 -2.04 -36.79 1.24
N LEU A 484 -2.60 -36.45 0.06
CA LEU A 484 -3.83 -35.66 0.00
C LEU A 484 -5.00 -36.38 0.69
N THR A 485 -5.78 -35.60 1.42
CA THR A 485 -7.07 -36.04 1.96
C THR A 485 -8.17 -35.92 0.88
N LYS A 486 -9.29 -36.61 1.07
CA LYS A 486 -10.46 -36.50 0.18
C LYS A 486 -10.96 -35.06 0.09
N GLY A 487 -10.92 -34.33 1.20
CA GLY A 487 -11.30 -32.92 1.26
C GLY A 487 -10.38 -32.05 0.39
N ALA A 488 -9.06 -32.18 0.59
CA ALA A 488 -8.06 -31.45 -0.18
C ALA A 488 -8.16 -31.74 -1.69
N ALA A 489 -8.28 -33.02 -2.05
CA ALA A 489 -8.49 -33.42 -3.44
C ALA A 489 -9.81 -32.89 -4.01
N SER A 490 -10.88 -32.85 -3.21
CA SER A 490 -12.17 -32.29 -3.65
C SER A 490 -12.08 -30.80 -3.93
N GLN A 491 -11.33 -30.03 -3.14
CA GLN A 491 -11.12 -28.61 -3.40
C GLN A 491 -10.39 -28.37 -4.73
N ILE A 492 -9.35 -29.16 -5.01
CA ILE A 492 -8.62 -29.11 -6.28
C ILE A 492 -9.55 -29.40 -7.46
N LEU A 493 -10.34 -30.47 -7.35
CA LEU A 493 -11.30 -30.84 -8.39
C LEU A 493 -12.41 -29.79 -8.56
N ASN A 494 -12.87 -29.16 -7.47
CA ASN A 494 -13.84 -28.08 -7.55
C ASN A 494 -13.32 -26.94 -8.42
N ARG A 495 -12.07 -26.51 -8.26
CA ARG A 495 -11.49 -25.48 -9.12
C ARG A 495 -11.36 -25.94 -10.58
N LEU A 496 -10.79 -27.12 -10.83
CA LEU A 496 -10.53 -27.65 -12.17
C LEU A 496 -11.79 -27.82 -13.03
N PHE A 497 -12.91 -28.12 -12.39
CA PHE A 497 -14.19 -28.34 -13.06
C PHE A 497 -15.12 -27.12 -13.05
N SER A 498 -14.77 -26.07 -12.30
CA SER A 498 -15.48 -24.78 -12.30
C SER A 498 -14.87 -23.77 -13.27
N GLU A 499 -13.78 -24.12 -13.97
CA GLU A 499 -13.34 -23.36 -15.13
C GLU A 499 -14.48 -23.26 -16.16
N PRO A 500 -14.74 -22.08 -16.73
CA PRO A 500 -15.70 -21.96 -17.82
C PRO A 500 -15.18 -22.77 -19.01
N THR A 501 -15.63 -24.02 -19.13
CA THR A 501 -15.46 -24.79 -20.34
C THR A 501 -16.15 -24.02 -21.45
N LYS A 502 -15.43 -23.77 -22.56
CA LYS A 502 -16.03 -23.39 -23.86
C LYS A 502 -17.05 -24.47 -24.24
N GLY A 503 -18.28 -24.37 -23.73
CA GLY A 503 -19.32 -25.40 -23.90
C GLY A 503 -20.21 -25.62 -22.67
N LYS A 504 -21.37 -24.93 -22.66
CA LYS A 504 -22.65 -25.34 -22.04
C LYS A 504 -22.55 -26.08 -20.69
N GLY A 505 -22.20 -25.37 -19.61
CA GLY A 505 -22.68 -25.70 -18.27
C GLY A 505 -24.02 -25.00 -18.06
N ARG A 506 -25.10 -25.73 -17.72
CA ARG A 506 -26.37 -25.11 -17.35
C ARG A 506 -26.20 -24.44 -15.99
N ARG A 507 -26.03 -23.12 -15.98
CA ARG A 507 -26.32 -22.25 -14.82
C ARG A 507 -27.82 -22.32 -14.57
N ARG A 508 -28.23 -22.72 -13.37
CA ARG A 508 -29.59 -22.53 -12.88
C ARG A 508 -29.52 -21.89 -11.50
N ALA A 509 -30.37 -20.87 -11.37
CA ALA A 509 -30.38 -19.82 -10.36
C ALA A 509 -30.43 -20.32 -8.92
#